data_AF-A0A662GND6-F1
#
_entry.id   AF-A0A662GND6-F1
#
_cell.length_a   1.000
_cell.length_b   1.000
_cell.length_c   1.000
_cell.angle_alpha   90.00
_cell.angle_beta   90.00
_cell.angle_gamma   90.00
#
_symmetry.space_group_name_H-M   'P 1'
#
loop_
_entity.id
_entity.type
_entity.pdbx_description
1 polymer ?
#
loop_
_entity_poly.entity_id
_entity_poly.type
_entity_poly.pdbx_seq_one_letter_code
_entity_poly.pdbx_strand_id
1 'polypeptide(L)'
;MKPSNIRISEFFQIMEMKKRLDEKERSLIQKFGKRILVDEWVKKKIDAVCRAVKKVFKENYEWIGYLLGDENYVVRDFYLPYQVISLATVNEDPEYAGTNLIEMEDLINKTGLKLIGWIHSHGNMSPFHSGTDDQNTFALVRFIGMHAKREVLKLDSPPKRISKVTCQKGNIILEGERSVIIAKLDVPPDLIRLLINRPFLKGDDEKEIIARILTVLLNYAEWWFLRKKWLAPVYSIVTNARLEFYGEIWKFDSEKDPERIASGDIIEFIDISSAEERDIDMDEIIQEVENKMRVSRF
;
A
#
# COMPACT_ATOMS: atom_id res chain seq x y z
N MET A 1 -24.73 -26.44 23.42
CA MET A 1 -24.82 -25.27 22.50
C MET A 1 -25.81 -25.62 21.41
N LYS A 2 -26.95 -24.93 21.34
CA LYS A 2 -27.89 -25.09 20.22
C LYS A 2 -27.32 -24.41 18.97
N PRO A 3 -27.52 -24.96 17.77
CA PRO A 3 -27.16 -24.27 16.54
C PRO A 3 -27.97 -22.97 16.48
N SER A 4 -27.29 -21.83 16.35
CA SER A 4 -27.94 -20.56 16.10
C SER A 4 -28.57 -20.63 14.71
N ASN A 5 -29.91 -20.69 14.66
CA ASN A 5 -30.67 -20.49 13.43
C ASN A 5 -30.44 -19.05 12.95
N ILE A 6 -29.43 -18.86 12.10
CA ILE A 6 -29.25 -17.62 11.35
C ILE A 6 -30.54 -17.43 10.56
N ARG A 7 -31.25 -16.32 10.78
CA ARG A 7 -32.47 -16.03 10.01
C ARG A 7 -32.07 -15.82 8.56
N ILE A 8 -32.89 -16.30 7.61
CA ILE A 8 -32.62 -16.17 6.16
C ILE A 8 -32.29 -14.71 5.77
N SER A 9 -32.93 -13.73 6.42
CA SER A 9 -32.65 -12.29 6.25
C SER A 9 -31.23 -11.89 6.69
N GLU A 10 -30.73 -12.41 7.81
CA GLU A 10 -29.36 -12.17 8.30
C GLU A 10 -28.33 -12.78 7.35
N PHE A 11 -28.62 -13.98 6.81
CA PHE A 11 -27.78 -14.60 5.80
C PHE A 11 -27.66 -13.74 4.53
N PHE A 12 -28.78 -13.18 4.03
CA PHE A 12 -28.75 -12.28 2.87
C PHE A 12 -27.97 -10.99 3.14
N GLN A 13 -28.12 -10.39 4.32
CA GLN A 13 -27.34 -9.21 4.72
C GLN A 13 -25.83 -9.52 4.78
N ILE A 14 -25.45 -10.70 5.29
CA ILE A 14 -24.04 -11.13 5.32
C ILE A 14 -23.49 -11.31 3.91
N MET A 15 -24.26 -11.92 3.01
CA MET A 15 -23.86 -12.06 1.61
C MET A 15 -23.71 -10.72 0.91
N GLU A 16 -24.63 -9.78 1.11
CA GLU A 16 -24.57 -8.45 0.53
C GLU A 16 -23.36 -7.65 1.06
N MET A 17 -23.11 -7.73 2.37
CA MET A 17 -21.93 -7.14 3.00
C MET A 17 -20.64 -7.71 2.40
N LYS A 18 -20.55 -9.06 2.31
CA LYS A 18 -19.40 -9.75 1.72
C LYS A 18 -19.16 -9.28 0.29
N LYS A 19 -20.21 -9.25 -0.52
CA LYS A 19 -20.16 -8.80 -1.91
C LYS A 19 -19.62 -7.38 -2.02
N ARG A 20 -20.12 -6.46 -1.18
CA ARG A 20 -19.67 -5.06 -1.15
C ARG A 20 -18.20 -4.91 -0.75
N LEU A 21 -17.73 -5.71 0.20
CA LEU A 21 -16.32 -5.70 0.60
C LEU A 21 -15.42 -6.27 -0.50
N ASP A 22 -15.84 -7.36 -1.13
CA ASP A 22 -15.13 -7.96 -2.27
C ASP A 22 -15.09 -7.01 -3.49
N GLU A 23 -16.16 -6.26 -3.74
CA GLU A 23 -16.21 -5.21 -4.77
C GLU A 23 -15.24 -4.06 -4.48
N LYS A 24 -15.08 -3.66 -3.21
CA LYS A 24 -14.07 -2.67 -2.82
C LYS A 24 -12.64 -3.17 -3.05
N GLU A 25 -12.34 -4.43 -2.73
CA GLU A 25 -11.05 -5.05 -3.06
C GLU A 25 -10.82 -5.06 -4.58
N ARG A 26 -11.81 -5.52 -5.36
CA ARG A 26 -11.70 -5.60 -6.83
C ARG A 26 -11.55 -4.24 -7.49
N SER A 27 -12.31 -3.24 -7.06
CA SER A 27 -12.26 -1.89 -7.66
C SER A 27 -10.90 -1.22 -7.47
N LEU A 28 -10.23 -1.45 -6.33
CA LEU A 28 -8.88 -0.94 -6.08
C LEU A 28 -7.87 -1.53 -7.08
N ILE A 29 -7.86 -2.86 -7.24
CA ILE A 29 -6.97 -3.53 -8.19
C ILE A 29 -7.33 -3.18 -9.64
N GLN A 30 -8.61 -3.06 -9.98
CA GLN A 30 -9.03 -2.67 -11.32
C GLN A 30 -8.63 -1.22 -11.66
N LYS A 31 -8.62 -0.32 -10.67
CA LYS A 31 -8.25 1.08 -10.86
C LYS A 31 -6.76 1.26 -11.08
N PHE A 32 -5.92 0.58 -10.31
CA PHE A 32 -4.46 0.81 -10.30
C PHE A 32 -3.62 -0.35 -10.82
N GLY A 33 -4.24 -1.46 -11.21
CA GLY A 33 -3.58 -2.69 -11.64
C GLY A 33 -3.60 -2.95 -13.14
N LYS A 34 -3.91 -1.93 -13.96
CA LYS A 34 -3.98 -2.04 -15.43
C LYS A 34 -2.88 -1.30 -16.16
N ARG A 35 -2.51 -0.12 -15.65
CA ARG A 35 -1.51 0.78 -16.24
C ARG A 35 -0.68 1.40 -15.12
N ILE A 36 0.55 1.74 -15.45
CA ILE A 36 1.47 2.50 -14.60
C ILE A 36 1.46 3.92 -15.14
N LEU A 37 0.89 4.85 -14.37
CA LEU A 37 0.89 6.26 -14.73
C LEU A 37 2.17 6.90 -14.21
N VAL A 38 2.92 7.55 -15.09
CA VAL A 38 4.22 8.15 -14.76
C VAL A 38 4.20 9.60 -15.18
N ASP A 39 4.62 10.49 -14.29
CA ASP A 39 4.75 11.90 -14.62
C ASP A 39 5.84 12.11 -15.68
N GLU A 40 5.60 12.94 -16.71
CA GLU A 40 6.55 13.15 -17.81
C GLU A 40 7.92 13.64 -17.30
N TRP A 41 7.95 14.38 -16.18
CA TRP A 41 9.21 14.82 -15.59
C TRP A 41 10.08 13.63 -15.13
N VAL A 42 9.47 12.53 -14.65
CA VAL A 42 10.19 11.33 -14.21
C VAL A 42 10.93 10.70 -15.39
N LYS A 43 10.33 10.71 -16.58
CA LYS A 43 11.01 10.26 -17.81
C LYS A 43 12.23 11.11 -18.13
N LYS A 44 12.15 12.43 -17.95
CA LYS A 44 13.30 13.33 -18.10
C LYS A 44 14.39 13.00 -17.07
N LYS A 45 14.03 12.69 -15.82
CA LYS A 45 14.98 12.29 -14.77
C LYS A 45 15.65 10.94 -15.09
N ILE A 46 14.89 9.96 -15.59
CA ILE A 46 15.41 8.66 -16.05
C ILE A 46 16.47 8.87 -17.15
N ASP A 47 16.17 9.70 -18.14
CA ASP A 47 17.11 10.06 -19.20
C ASP A 47 18.38 10.74 -18.66
N ALA A 48 18.22 11.68 -17.73
CA ALA A 48 19.34 12.35 -17.08
C ALA A 48 20.24 11.36 -16.33
N VAL A 49 19.67 10.40 -15.60
CA VAL A 49 20.41 9.34 -14.90
C VAL A 49 21.14 8.45 -15.89
N CYS A 50 20.48 7.98 -16.96
CA CYS A 50 21.14 7.18 -18.01
C CYS A 50 22.33 7.93 -18.64
N ARG A 51 22.17 9.22 -18.94
CA ARG A 51 23.25 10.08 -19.45
C ARG A 51 24.38 10.26 -18.44
N ALA A 52 24.06 10.44 -17.16
CA ALA A 52 25.04 10.60 -16.09
C ALA A 52 25.85 9.30 -15.88
N VAL A 53 25.19 8.14 -15.82
CA VAL A 53 25.86 6.83 -15.74
C VAL A 53 26.88 6.66 -16.86
N LYS A 54 26.48 6.94 -18.11
CA LYS A 54 27.40 6.90 -19.26
C LYS A 54 28.54 7.92 -19.15
N LYS A 55 28.26 9.13 -18.64
CA LYS A 55 29.29 10.17 -18.48
C LYS A 55 30.34 9.78 -17.45
N VAL A 56 29.91 9.23 -16.31
CA VAL A 56 30.76 8.86 -15.17
C VAL A 56 31.55 7.60 -15.48
N PHE A 57 30.88 6.53 -15.90
CA PHE A 57 31.48 5.20 -16.03
C PHE A 57 31.88 4.83 -17.47
N LYS A 58 31.64 5.73 -18.44
CA LYS A 58 31.97 5.57 -19.88
C LYS A 58 31.19 4.48 -20.62
N GLU A 59 30.34 3.73 -19.93
CA GLU A 59 29.46 2.69 -20.47
C GLU A 59 28.04 2.81 -19.93
N ASN A 60 27.08 2.18 -20.61
CA ASN A 60 25.68 2.11 -20.15
C ASN A 60 25.50 0.92 -19.20
N TYR A 61 25.85 1.12 -17.94
CA TYR A 61 25.66 0.14 -16.87
C TYR A 61 24.18 0.01 -16.45
N GLU A 62 23.83 -1.16 -15.91
CA GLU A 62 22.56 -1.34 -15.22
C GLU A 62 22.53 -0.55 -13.91
N TRP A 63 21.37 -0.02 -13.56
CA TRP A 63 21.15 0.72 -12.31
C TRP A 63 19.73 0.44 -11.80
N ILE A 64 19.50 0.60 -10.49
CA ILE A 64 18.19 0.48 -9.83
C ILE A 64 17.77 1.81 -9.19
N GLY A 65 16.46 1.97 -9.01
CA GLY A 65 15.84 3.07 -8.30
C GLY A 65 14.51 2.66 -7.66
N TYR A 66 14.07 3.42 -6.68
CA TYR A 66 12.83 3.19 -5.94
C TYR A 66 11.77 4.21 -6.34
N LEU A 67 10.65 3.76 -6.91
CA LEU A 67 9.60 4.62 -7.43
C LEU A 67 8.78 5.23 -6.29
N LEU A 68 8.66 6.55 -6.31
CA LEU A 68 7.86 7.34 -5.39
C LEU A 68 6.61 7.85 -6.09
N GLY A 69 5.46 7.74 -5.45
CA GLY A 69 4.20 8.15 -6.04
C GLY A 69 3.21 8.74 -5.07
N ASP A 70 2.20 9.38 -5.64
CA ASP A 70 1.15 10.03 -4.87
C ASP A 70 0.11 9.04 -4.35
N GLU A 71 -0.91 9.57 -3.67
CA GLU A 71 -2.02 8.79 -3.18
C GLU A 71 -2.77 8.01 -4.26
N ASN A 72 -2.76 8.45 -5.52
CA ASN A 72 -3.40 7.79 -6.66
C ASN A 72 -2.47 6.82 -7.39
N TYR A 73 -1.32 6.47 -6.80
CA TYR A 73 -0.31 5.62 -7.41
C TYR A 73 0.17 6.16 -8.76
N VAL A 74 0.21 7.48 -8.94
CA VAL A 74 0.96 8.06 -10.05
C VAL A 74 2.42 8.15 -9.63
N VAL A 75 3.34 7.65 -10.45
CA VAL A 75 4.79 7.78 -10.20
C VAL A 75 5.15 9.25 -10.39
N ARG A 76 5.62 9.86 -9.30
CA ARG A 76 5.94 11.29 -9.21
C ARG A 76 7.41 11.56 -9.02
N ASP A 77 8.24 10.58 -8.66
CA ASP A 77 9.69 10.68 -8.55
C ASP A 77 10.28 9.26 -8.42
N PHE A 78 11.60 9.15 -8.35
CA PHE A 78 12.27 7.97 -7.83
C PHE A 78 13.54 8.33 -7.05
N TYR A 79 13.84 7.52 -6.04
CA TYR A 79 15.07 7.59 -5.25
C TYR A 79 16.14 6.68 -5.85
N LEU A 80 17.36 7.18 -6.01
CA LEU A 80 18.53 6.36 -6.37
C LEU A 80 19.22 5.86 -5.09
N PRO A 81 19.26 4.55 -4.84
CA PRO A 81 20.03 3.98 -3.74
C PRO A 81 21.52 3.93 -4.06
N TYR A 82 22.33 3.85 -3.01
CA TYR A 82 23.69 3.37 -3.09
C TYR A 82 23.69 1.93 -3.64
N GLN A 83 24.49 1.68 -4.68
CA GLN A 83 24.41 0.46 -5.48
C GLN A 83 25.72 0.07 -6.14
N VAL A 84 25.89 -1.24 -6.32
CA VAL A 84 26.97 -1.85 -7.09
C VAL A 84 26.44 -2.22 -8.46
N ILE A 85 26.98 -1.59 -9.50
CA ILE A 85 26.52 -1.70 -10.88
C ILE A 85 27.44 -2.57 -11.73
N SER A 86 26.87 -3.28 -12.69
CA SER A 86 27.61 -4.01 -13.73
C SER A 86 26.86 -3.93 -15.06
N LEU A 87 27.44 -4.49 -16.13
CA LEU A 87 26.83 -4.42 -17.46
C LEU A 87 25.58 -5.31 -17.60
N ALA A 88 25.37 -6.25 -16.68
CA ALA A 88 24.32 -7.27 -16.77
C ALA A 88 23.64 -7.58 -15.43
N THR A 89 24.06 -6.92 -14.36
CA THR A 89 23.46 -7.05 -13.02
C THR A 89 23.65 -5.76 -12.24
N VAL A 90 22.76 -5.52 -11.30
CA VAL A 90 22.83 -4.42 -10.34
C VAL A 90 22.27 -4.89 -9.01
N ASN A 91 22.90 -4.47 -7.91
CA ASN A 91 22.42 -4.73 -6.56
C ASN A 91 22.61 -3.48 -5.70
N GLU A 92 21.76 -3.29 -4.69
CA GLU A 92 22.05 -2.32 -3.64
C GLU A 92 23.39 -2.62 -2.97
N ASP A 93 24.09 -1.58 -2.56
CA ASP A 93 25.34 -1.72 -1.82
C ASP A 93 25.03 -2.09 -0.36
N PRO A 94 25.38 -3.31 0.11
CA PRO A 94 25.05 -3.74 1.47
C PRO A 94 25.67 -2.86 2.55
N GLU A 95 26.78 -2.18 2.25
CA GLU A 95 27.45 -1.27 3.19
C GLU A 95 26.60 -0.02 3.49
N TYR A 96 25.69 0.34 2.58
CA TYR A 96 24.87 1.55 2.66
C TYR A 96 23.38 1.26 2.83
N ALA A 97 22.99 0.01 3.09
CA ALA A 97 21.58 -0.37 3.24
C ALA A 97 20.83 0.45 4.30
N GLY A 98 21.49 0.77 5.43
CA GLY A 98 20.93 1.65 6.46
C GLY A 98 20.77 3.09 5.99
N THR A 99 21.76 3.63 5.26
CA THR A 99 21.73 4.98 4.68
C THR A 99 20.62 5.09 3.64
N ASN A 100 20.46 4.08 2.78
CA ASN A 100 19.38 4.02 1.80
C ASN A 100 18.00 4.14 2.44
N LEU A 101 17.79 3.41 3.55
CA LEU A 101 16.52 3.46 4.26
C LEU A 101 16.25 4.85 4.84
N ILE A 102 17.24 5.48 5.48
CA ILE A 102 17.11 6.80 6.09
C ILE A 102 16.85 7.88 5.03
N GLU A 103 17.67 7.94 3.97
CA GLU A 103 17.50 8.95 2.91
C GLU A 103 16.16 8.81 2.19
N MET A 104 15.73 7.57 1.95
CA MET A 104 14.43 7.31 1.33
C MET A 104 13.28 7.71 2.26
N GLU A 105 13.34 7.41 3.56
CA GLU A 105 12.34 7.84 4.54
C GLU A 105 12.28 9.37 4.68
N ASP A 106 13.43 10.04 4.71
CA ASP A 106 13.51 11.50 4.73
C ASP A 106 12.89 12.12 3.47
N LEU A 107 13.16 11.55 2.29
CA LEU A 107 12.57 12.01 1.04
C LEU A 107 11.05 11.80 1.01
N ILE A 108 10.57 10.64 1.48
CA ILE A 108 9.13 10.35 1.65
C ILE A 108 8.48 11.37 2.59
N ASN A 109 9.09 11.66 3.74
CA ASN A 109 8.58 12.61 4.71
C ASN A 109 8.57 14.05 4.18
N LYS A 110 9.60 14.45 3.43
CA LYS A 110 9.73 15.79 2.84
C LYS A 110 8.71 16.04 1.72
N THR A 111 8.45 15.02 0.90
CA THR A 111 7.60 15.15 -0.30
C THR A 111 6.15 14.75 -0.08
N GLY A 112 5.87 13.94 0.95
CA GLY A 112 4.57 13.31 1.18
C GLY A 112 4.24 12.18 0.18
N LEU A 113 5.19 11.80 -0.68
CA LEU A 113 5.06 10.68 -1.60
C LEU A 113 5.23 9.34 -0.86
N LYS A 114 4.89 8.24 -1.52
CA LYS A 114 5.01 6.88 -1.00
C LYS A 114 5.89 6.05 -1.91
N LEU A 115 6.64 5.11 -1.33
CA LEU A 115 7.29 4.04 -2.07
C LEU A 115 6.22 3.13 -2.70
N ILE A 116 6.11 3.11 -4.02
CA ILE A 116 5.07 2.38 -4.77
C ILE A 116 5.62 1.38 -5.78
N GLY A 117 6.93 1.35 -5.98
CA GLY A 117 7.55 0.45 -6.94
C GLY A 117 9.06 0.57 -6.96
N TRP A 118 9.64 -0.03 -7.98
CA TRP A 118 11.06 0.07 -8.29
C TRP A 118 11.25 0.14 -9.81
N ILE A 119 12.41 0.62 -10.22
CA ILE A 119 12.82 0.76 -11.61
C ILE A 119 14.24 0.25 -11.75
N HIS A 120 14.56 -0.39 -12.87
CA HIS A 120 15.93 -0.66 -13.23
C HIS A 120 16.21 -0.45 -14.72
N SER A 121 17.48 -0.27 -15.04
CA SER A 121 17.97 -0.12 -16.41
C SER A 121 18.71 -1.37 -16.86
N HIS A 122 18.47 -1.78 -18.10
CA HIS A 122 19.18 -2.84 -18.82
C HIS A 122 20.42 -2.33 -19.60
N GLY A 123 20.87 -1.11 -19.32
CA GLY A 123 21.99 -0.52 -20.05
C GLY A 123 21.68 -0.39 -21.55
N ASN A 124 22.34 -1.20 -22.38
CA ASN A 124 22.11 -1.25 -23.83
C ASN A 124 21.10 -2.31 -24.30
N MET A 125 20.68 -3.22 -23.42
CA MET A 125 19.76 -4.30 -23.78
C MET A 125 18.31 -3.79 -23.90
N SER A 126 17.47 -4.52 -24.64
CA SER A 126 16.04 -4.23 -24.70
C SER A 126 15.39 -4.45 -23.32
N PRO A 127 14.35 -3.69 -22.96
CA PRO A 127 13.69 -3.81 -21.67
C PRO A 127 12.77 -5.04 -21.67
N PHE A 128 12.98 -5.93 -20.69
CA PHE A 128 12.14 -7.09 -20.38
C PHE A 128 12.43 -7.51 -18.94
N HIS A 129 11.60 -8.37 -18.33
CA HIS A 129 11.94 -9.00 -17.06
C HIS A 129 12.67 -10.33 -17.30
N SER A 130 13.90 -10.46 -16.81
CA SER A 130 14.61 -11.73 -16.72
C SER A 130 14.10 -12.58 -15.54
N GLY A 131 14.50 -13.85 -15.48
CA GLY A 131 14.17 -14.70 -14.33
C GLY A 131 14.74 -14.17 -13.00
N THR A 132 15.86 -13.43 -13.05
CA THR A 132 16.43 -12.76 -11.87
C THR A 132 15.58 -11.55 -11.45
N ASP A 133 15.04 -10.80 -12.42
CA ASP A 133 14.17 -9.66 -12.14
C ASP A 133 12.84 -10.10 -11.50
N ASP A 134 12.30 -11.25 -11.91
CA ASP A 134 11.12 -11.85 -11.27
C ASP A 134 11.39 -12.20 -9.80
N GLN A 135 12.57 -12.77 -9.48
CA GLN A 135 12.96 -13.09 -8.10
C GLN A 135 13.17 -11.83 -7.26
N ASN A 136 13.85 -10.83 -7.81
CA ASN A 136 14.09 -9.54 -7.15
C ASN A 136 12.76 -8.83 -6.88
N THR A 137 11.89 -8.77 -7.88
CA THR A 137 10.56 -8.16 -7.72
C THR A 137 9.77 -8.88 -6.64
N PHE A 138 9.73 -10.21 -6.67
CA PHE A 138 9.03 -11.02 -5.67
C PHE A 138 9.50 -10.72 -4.24
N ALA A 139 10.81 -10.55 -4.03
CA ALA A 139 11.37 -10.18 -2.73
C ALA A 139 10.97 -8.75 -2.30
N LEU A 140 10.96 -7.80 -3.24
CA LEU A 140 10.65 -6.39 -2.98
C LEU A 140 9.16 -6.09 -2.79
N VAL A 141 8.25 -6.89 -3.37
CA VAL A 141 6.79 -6.63 -3.31
C VAL A 141 6.29 -6.48 -1.87
N ARG A 142 6.79 -7.30 -0.93
CA ARG A 142 6.34 -7.21 0.47
C ARG A 142 6.82 -5.93 1.15
N PHE A 143 8.06 -5.54 0.91
CA PHE A 143 8.62 -4.31 1.44
C PHE A 143 7.87 -3.09 0.88
N ILE A 144 7.88 -2.92 -0.45
CA ILE A 144 7.23 -1.79 -1.13
C ILE A 144 5.73 -1.76 -0.82
N GLY A 145 5.05 -2.90 -0.89
CA GLY A 145 3.63 -3.02 -0.63
C GLY A 145 3.24 -2.58 0.78
N MET A 146 4.12 -2.74 1.78
CA MET A 146 3.89 -2.26 3.13
C MET A 146 3.99 -0.73 3.27
N HIS A 147 4.79 -0.06 2.43
CA HIS A 147 4.83 1.40 2.37
C HIS A 147 3.67 1.97 1.55
N ALA A 148 3.25 1.26 0.51
CA ALA A 148 2.19 1.69 -0.40
C ALA A 148 0.76 1.34 0.09
N LYS A 149 0.63 0.47 1.11
CA LYS A 149 -0.63 -0.19 1.48
C LYS A 149 -1.84 0.73 1.60
N ARG A 150 -2.97 0.21 1.13
CA ARG A 150 -4.31 0.66 1.49
C ARG A 150 -5.03 -0.39 2.31
N GLU A 151 -5.79 0.08 3.30
CA GLU A 151 -6.61 -0.78 4.16
C GLU A 151 -7.91 -1.14 3.46
N VAL A 152 -8.21 -2.44 3.42
CA VAL A 152 -9.49 -3.00 2.99
C VAL A 152 -10.02 -3.91 4.10
N LEU A 153 -11.33 -3.88 4.32
CA LEU A 153 -11.96 -4.69 5.35
C LEU A 153 -12.48 -6.00 4.76
N LYS A 154 -12.34 -7.09 5.52
CA LYS A 154 -12.93 -8.40 5.22
C LYS A 154 -13.74 -8.88 6.40
N LEU A 155 -14.81 -9.65 6.15
CA LEU A 155 -15.52 -10.35 7.21
C LEU A 155 -14.58 -11.33 7.91
N ASP A 156 -14.63 -11.32 9.24
CA ASP A 156 -13.82 -12.15 10.11
C ASP A 156 -14.66 -12.81 11.20
N SER A 157 -13.99 -13.61 12.01
CA SER A 157 -14.46 -14.22 13.24
C SER A 157 -14.33 -13.27 14.45
N PRO A 158 -15.05 -13.51 15.57
CA PRO A 158 -15.05 -12.59 16.71
C PRO A 158 -13.65 -12.36 17.29
N PRO A 159 -13.26 -11.11 17.62
CA PRO A 159 -11.89 -10.81 18.04
C PRO A 159 -11.58 -11.31 19.45
N LYS A 160 -10.29 -11.62 19.67
CA LYS A 160 -9.77 -12.13 20.95
C LYS A 160 -9.54 -11.03 22.01
N ARG A 161 -9.47 -9.74 21.62
CA ARG A 161 -9.30 -8.59 22.54
C ARG A 161 -9.69 -7.25 21.88
N ILE A 162 -10.35 -6.38 22.66
CA ILE A 162 -10.77 -5.03 22.26
C ILE A 162 -9.78 -4.02 22.86
N SER A 163 -9.29 -3.06 22.07
CA SER A 163 -8.31 -2.05 22.52
C SER A 163 -8.93 -0.66 22.72
N LYS A 164 -10.01 -0.32 22.01
CA LYS A 164 -10.66 0.99 22.13
C LYS A 164 -12.15 0.91 21.84
N VAL A 165 -12.95 1.73 22.54
CA VAL A 165 -14.40 1.85 22.36
C VAL A 165 -14.72 3.31 22.07
N THR A 166 -15.43 3.59 20.97
CA THR A 166 -15.89 4.93 20.60
C THR A 166 -17.35 4.91 20.14
N CYS A 167 -18.01 6.06 20.17
CA CYS A 167 -19.39 6.19 19.68
C CYS A 167 -19.41 7.21 18.53
N GLN A 168 -19.93 6.82 17.36
CA GLN A 168 -20.07 7.70 16.20
C GLN A 168 -21.40 7.47 15.49
N LYS A 169 -22.14 8.56 15.26
CA LYS A 169 -23.42 8.55 14.52
C LYS A 169 -24.41 7.49 15.05
N GLY A 170 -24.50 7.33 16.37
CA GLY A 170 -25.39 6.35 17.01
C GLY A 170 -24.89 4.90 17.02
N ASN A 171 -23.68 4.62 16.50
CA ASN A 171 -23.08 3.29 16.54
C ASN A 171 -21.96 3.23 17.58
N ILE A 172 -21.81 2.09 18.25
CA ILE A 172 -20.62 1.79 19.05
C ILE A 172 -19.58 1.15 18.13
N ILE A 173 -18.40 1.75 18.06
CA ILE A 173 -17.26 1.24 17.31
C ILE A 173 -16.25 0.72 18.33
N LEU A 174 -15.95 -0.58 18.29
CA LEU A 174 -14.90 -1.20 19.09
C LEU A 174 -13.73 -1.49 18.16
N GLU A 175 -12.61 -0.82 18.38
CA GLU A 175 -11.38 -1.06 17.61
C GLU A 175 -10.51 -2.05 18.40
N GLY A 176 -10.01 -3.06 17.70
CA GLY A 176 -8.92 -3.93 18.13
C GLY A 176 -7.67 -3.63 17.30
N GLU A 177 -6.57 -4.33 17.59
CA GLU A 177 -5.29 -4.12 16.87
C GLU A 177 -5.38 -4.47 15.37
N ARG A 178 -6.18 -5.48 15.00
CA ARG A 178 -6.36 -5.96 13.61
C ARG A 178 -7.82 -6.05 13.17
N SER A 179 -8.75 -5.66 14.04
CA SER A 179 -10.18 -5.85 13.84
C SER A 179 -10.96 -4.60 14.23
N VAL A 180 -12.13 -4.43 13.62
CA VAL A 180 -13.10 -3.40 14.01
C VAL A 180 -14.45 -4.08 14.16
N ILE A 181 -15.12 -3.76 15.26
CA ILE A 181 -16.51 -4.11 15.54
C ILE A 181 -17.34 -2.84 15.40
N ILE A 182 -18.43 -2.91 14.65
CA ILE A 182 -19.44 -1.85 14.62
C ILE A 182 -20.73 -2.46 15.16
N ALA A 183 -21.13 -2.07 16.36
CA ALA A 183 -22.44 -2.38 16.91
C ALA A 183 -23.41 -1.26 16.52
N LYS A 184 -24.34 -1.60 15.62
CA LYS A 184 -25.47 -0.74 15.30
C LYS A 184 -26.49 -0.89 16.40
N LEU A 185 -26.71 0.18 17.14
CA LEU A 185 -27.67 0.23 18.23
C LEU A 185 -28.99 0.74 17.67
N ASP A 186 -29.85 -0.16 17.21
CA ASP A 186 -31.27 0.16 17.02
C ASP A 186 -32.00 -0.11 18.35
N VAL A 187 -31.80 0.79 19.31
CA VAL A 187 -32.33 0.63 20.66
C VAL A 187 -33.73 1.22 20.71
N PRO A 188 -34.76 0.44 21.09
CA PRO A 188 -36.10 0.96 21.29
C PRO A 188 -36.07 2.17 22.25
N PRO A 189 -36.78 3.27 21.95
CA PRO A 189 -36.78 4.49 22.78
C PRO A 189 -37.11 4.23 24.26
N ASP A 190 -37.93 3.22 24.53
CA ASP A 190 -38.35 2.83 25.87
C ASP A 190 -37.21 2.21 26.71
N LEU A 191 -36.25 1.52 26.06
CA LEU A 191 -35.05 0.98 26.69
C LEU A 191 -34.04 2.09 27.03
N ILE A 192 -33.94 3.12 26.18
CA ILE A 192 -33.14 4.33 26.44
C ILE A 192 -33.71 5.09 27.65
N ARG A 193 -35.04 5.21 27.76
CA ARG A 193 -35.71 5.85 28.91
C ARG A 193 -35.42 5.14 30.23
N LEU A 194 -35.32 3.81 30.22
CA LEU A 194 -34.94 2.99 31.38
C LEU A 194 -33.51 3.27 31.84
N LEU A 195 -32.58 3.55 30.92
CA LEU A 195 -31.18 3.89 31.21
C LEU A 195 -30.99 5.33 31.71
N ILE A 196 -31.79 6.28 31.20
CA ILE A 196 -31.70 7.71 31.57
C ILE A 196 -32.37 7.98 32.92
N ASN A 197 -33.38 7.19 33.32
CA ASN A 197 -34.02 7.30 34.63
C ASN A 197 -33.16 6.66 35.74
N ARG A 198 -32.13 7.41 36.16
CA ARG A 198 -31.25 7.16 37.32
C ARG A 198 -31.94 6.76 38.64
N PRO A 199 -33.19 7.16 38.98
CA PRO A 199 -33.78 6.81 40.28
C PRO A 199 -34.04 5.31 40.49
N PHE A 200 -34.18 4.52 39.42
CA PHE A 200 -34.42 3.07 39.51
C PHE A 200 -33.15 2.23 39.65
N LEU A 201 -31.96 2.84 39.54
CA LEU A 201 -30.67 2.16 39.53
C LEU A 201 -29.92 2.26 40.87
N LYS A 202 -30.47 2.94 41.88
CA LYS A 202 -29.82 3.06 43.20
C LYS A 202 -30.19 1.87 44.11
N GLY A 203 -29.23 0.97 44.31
CA GLY A 203 -29.29 -0.16 45.24
C GLY A 203 -28.05 -1.06 45.11
N ASP A 204 -27.87 -2.02 46.02
CA ASP A 204 -26.70 -2.93 46.04
C ASP A 204 -26.51 -3.74 44.74
N ASP A 205 -27.55 -3.85 43.91
CA ASP A 205 -27.57 -4.58 42.63
C ASP A 205 -27.36 -3.69 41.39
N GLU A 206 -26.98 -2.42 41.55
CA GLU A 206 -26.80 -1.46 40.43
C GLU A 206 -25.92 -2.02 39.30
N LYS A 207 -24.81 -2.68 39.66
CA LYS A 207 -23.89 -3.31 38.71
C LYS A 207 -24.55 -4.48 37.96
N GLU A 208 -25.37 -5.27 38.64
CA GLU A 208 -26.05 -6.42 38.05
C GLU A 208 -27.17 -5.97 37.10
N ILE A 209 -27.92 -4.93 37.48
CA ILE A 209 -28.97 -4.35 36.64
C ILE A 209 -28.36 -3.71 35.39
N ILE A 210 -27.27 -2.94 35.53
CA ILE A 210 -26.51 -2.40 34.38
C ILE A 210 -26.00 -3.53 33.50
N ALA A 211 -25.45 -4.61 34.07
CA ALA A 211 -24.96 -5.76 33.31
C ALA A 211 -26.09 -6.48 32.55
N ARG A 212 -27.27 -6.62 33.15
CA ARG A 212 -28.46 -7.22 32.51
C ARG A 212 -28.99 -6.35 31.38
N ILE A 213 -29.06 -5.03 31.57
CA ILE A 213 -29.48 -4.10 30.51
C ILE A 213 -28.46 -4.09 29.37
N LEU A 214 -27.16 -4.06 29.67
CA LEU A 214 -26.11 -4.24 28.68
C LEU A 214 -26.26 -5.57 27.95
N THR A 215 -26.53 -6.67 28.64
CA THR A 215 -26.74 -8.00 28.02
C THR A 215 -27.93 -7.97 27.05
N VAL A 216 -29.04 -7.32 27.42
CA VAL A 216 -30.20 -7.14 26.54
C VAL A 216 -29.81 -6.29 25.32
N LEU A 217 -29.14 -5.15 25.51
CA LEU A 217 -28.68 -4.31 24.41
C LEU A 217 -27.71 -5.02 23.46
N LEU A 218 -26.78 -5.81 24.01
CA LEU A 218 -25.82 -6.60 23.24
C LEU A 218 -26.52 -7.74 22.46
N ASN A 219 -27.63 -8.29 22.98
CA ASN A 219 -28.47 -9.27 22.29
C ASN A 219 -29.29 -8.68 21.14
N TYR A 220 -29.63 -7.38 21.20
CA TYR A 220 -30.29 -6.66 20.09
C TYR A 220 -29.29 -6.09 19.08
N ALA A 221 -27.99 -6.03 19.42
CA ALA A 221 -26.97 -5.53 18.52
C ALA A 221 -26.62 -6.56 17.44
N GLU A 222 -26.62 -6.13 16.18
CA GLU A 222 -25.99 -6.88 15.09
C GLU A 222 -24.48 -6.70 15.14
N TRP A 223 -23.75 -7.81 15.25
CA TRP A 223 -22.28 -7.82 15.37
C TRP A 223 -21.63 -8.12 14.03
N TRP A 224 -20.97 -7.12 13.46
CA TRP A 224 -20.16 -7.29 12.26
C TRP A 224 -18.68 -7.33 12.66
N PHE A 225 -18.04 -8.47 12.41
CA PHE A 225 -16.62 -8.66 12.66
C PHE A 225 -15.86 -8.45 11.38
N LEU A 226 -15.02 -7.42 11.35
CA LEU A 226 -14.21 -7.10 10.20
C LEU A 226 -12.72 -7.16 10.56
N ARG A 227 -11.93 -7.86 9.76
CA ARG A 227 -10.47 -7.81 9.80
C ARG A 227 -9.92 -6.83 8.78
N LYS A 228 -8.81 -6.22 9.13
CA LYS A 228 -8.02 -5.38 8.23
C LYS A 228 -7.14 -6.25 7.35
N LYS A 229 -7.22 -6.00 6.05
CA LYS A 229 -6.35 -6.56 5.02
C LYS A 229 -5.65 -5.40 4.32
N TRP A 230 -4.38 -5.56 4.00
CA TRP A 230 -3.62 -4.55 3.28
C TRP A 230 -3.37 -4.98 1.84
N LEU A 231 -3.61 -4.05 0.92
CA LEU A 231 -3.46 -4.25 -0.51
C LEU A 231 -2.73 -3.06 -1.12
N ALA A 232 -1.86 -3.34 -2.09
CA ALA A 232 -1.27 -2.31 -2.95
C ALA A 232 -0.90 -2.91 -4.31
N PRO A 233 -1.04 -2.17 -5.42
CA PRO A 233 -0.23 -2.40 -6.60
C PRO A 233 1.24 -2.04 -6.27
N VAL A 234 2.17 -2.83 -6.77
CA VAL A 234 3.61 -2.58 -6.73
C VAL A 234 4.10 -2.54 -8.16
N TYR A 235 4.71 -1.44 -8.55
CA TYR A 235 5.16 -1.24 -9.92
C TYR A 235 6.61 -1.67 -10.09
N SER A 236 6.88 -2.31 -11.23
CA SER A 236 8.21 -2.61 -11.71
C SER A 236 8.35 -1.97 -13.08
N ILE A 237 9.35 -1.14 -13.27
CA ILE A 237 9.65 -0.53 -14.57
C ILE A 237 11.04 -0.98 -14.98
N VAL A 238 11.16 -1.49 -16.21
CA VAL A 238 12.45 -1.74 -16.84
C VAL A 238 12.63 -0.72 -17.95
N THR A 239 13.80 -0.09 -18.00
CA THR A 239 14.17 0.83 -19.08
C THR A 239 15.55 0.50 -19.62
N ASN A 240 16.00 1.27 -20.61
CA ASN A 240 17.34 1.19 -21.15
C ASN A 240 17.85 2.56 -21.60
N ALA A 241 19.08 2.61 -22.10
CA ALA A 241 19.73 3.83 -22.56
C ALA A 241 19.04 4.49 -23.79
N ARG A 242 18.07 3.82 -24.42
CA ARG A 242 17.26 4.35 -25.53
C ARG A 242 15.90 4.87 -25.08
N LEU A 243 15.61 4.82 -23.78
CA LEU A 243 14.31 5.16 -23.19
C LEU A 243 13.17 4.31 -23.77
N GLU A 244 13.46 3.03 -24.05
CA GLU A 244 12.42 2.03 -24.20
C GLU A 244 11.95 1.61 -22.79
N PHE A 245 10.69 1.21 -22.66
CA PHE A 245 10.10 0.87 -21.37
C PHE A 245 9.32 -0.43 -21.43
N TYR A 246 9.40 -1.20 -20.35
CA TYR A 246 8.57 -2.37 -20.08
C TYR A 246 8.08 -2.29 -18.64
N GLY A 247 6.79 -2.48 -18.42
CA GLY A 247 6.19 -2.39 -17.09
C GLY A 247 5.64 -3.71 -16.61
N GLU A 248 5.72 -3.95 -15.31
CA GLU A 248 4.94 -4.97 -14.61
C GLU A 248 4.22 -4.39 -13.40
N ILE A 249 3.03 -4.92 -13.13
CA ILE A 249 2.29 -4.62 -11.91
C ILE A 249 2.13 -5.90 -11.11
N TRP A 250 2.59 -5.85 -9.88
CA TRP A 250 2.45 -6.91 -8.90
C TRP A 250 1.43 -6.51 -7.84
N LYS A 251 0.68 -7.49 -7.34
CA LYS A 251 -0.26 -7.31 -6.24
C LYS A 251 0.42 -7.68 -4.94
N PHE A 252 0.58 -6.68 -4.07
CA PHE A 252 0.81 -6.92 -2.66
C PHE A 252 -0.51 -7.25 -1.97
N ASP A 253 -0.50 -8.36 -1.23
CA ASP A 253 -1.61 -8.83 -0.42
C ASP A 253 -1.06 -9.35 0.91
N SER A 254 -1.44 -8.72 2.03
CA SER A 254 -0.91 -9.08 3.35
C SER A 254 -1.22 -10.52 3.78
N GLU A 255 -2.13 -11.20 3.09
CA GLU A 255 -2.57 -12.57 3.41
C GLU A 255 -2.13 -13.61 2.36
N LYS A 256 -1.51 -13.18 1.26
CA LYS A 256 -1.12 -14.07 0.16
C LYS A 256 0.32 -13.81 -0.27
N ASP A 257 0.79 -14.62 -1.20
CA ASP A 257 2.05 -14.37 -1.89
C ASP A 257 1.87 -13.31 -2.98
N PRO A 258 2.95 -12.57 -3.30
CA PRO A 258 2.99 -11.67 -4.44
C PRO A 258 2.50 -12.33 -5.73
N GLU A 259 1.67 -11.63 -6.48
CA GLU A 259 1.11 -12.11 -7.74
C GLU A 259 1.28 -11.05 -8.82
N ARG A 260 1.87 -11.40 -9.98
CA ARG A 260 1.91 -10.51 -11.14
C ARG A 260 0.53 -10.44 -11.78
N ILE A 261 0.00 -9.22 -11.92
CA ILE A 261 -1.37 -8.98 -12.42
C ILE A 261 -1.42 -8.30 -13.80
N ALA A 262 -0.34 -7.65 -14.23
CA ALA A 262 -0.21 -7.06 -15.56
C ALA A 262 1.27 -6.97 -15.96
N SER A 263 1.57 -7.03 -17.27
CA SER A 263 2.89 -6.77 -17.80
C SER A 263 2.86 -6.32 -19.26
N GLY A 264 3.97 -5.76 -19.75
CA GLY A 264 4.17 -5.35 -21.14
C GLY A 264 4.22 -3.83 -21.32
N ASP A 265 3.66 -3.38 -22.44
CA ASP A 265 3.53 -1.96 -22.76
C ASP A 265 2.32 -1.35 -22.03
N ILE A 266 2.51 -1.11 -20.72
CA ILE A 266 1.46 -0.65 -19.79
C ILE A 266 1.84 0.65 -19.08
N ILE A 267 2.95 1.28 -19.48
CA ILE A 267 3.44 2.54 -18.91
C ILE A 267 2.88 3.70 -19.73
N GLU A 268 2.20 4.62 -19.08
CA GLU A 268 1.63 5.80 -19.70
C GLU A 268 2.24 7.04 -19.04
N PHE A 269 3.00 7.80 -19.83
CA PHE A 269 3.54 9.07 -19.38
C PHE A 269 2.49 10.16 -19.55
N ILE A 270 2.25 10.91 -18.47
CA ILE A 270 1.22 11.93 -18.41
C ILE A 270 1.80 13.24 -17.91
N ASP A 271 1.42 14.32 -18.58
CA ASP A 271 1.74 15.68 -18.13
C ASP A 271 0.65 16.14 -17.16
N ILE A 272 1.00 16.16 -15.89
CA ILE A 272 0.09 16.60 -14.81
C ILE A 272 0.44 18.01 -14.34
N SER A 273 1.51 18.62 -14.88
CA SER A 273 1.98 19.93 -14.45
C SER A 273 1.36 21.06 -15.26
N SER A 274 0.42 21.75 -14.63
CA SER A 274 0.13 23.18 -14.89
C SER A 274 0.99 24.10 -13.99
N ALA A 275 2.12 23.62 -13.46
CA ALA A 275 2.90 24.29 -12.42
C ALA A 275 4.41 24.05 -12.61
N GLU A 276 5.12 25.14 -12.93
CA GLU A 276 6.59 25.33 -12.97
C GLU A 276 7.40 24.25 -13.72
N GLU A 277 8.07 24.66 -14.81
CA GLU A 277 9.11 23.86 -15.46
C GLU A 277 10.16 23.46 -14.42
N ARG A 278 10.07 22.21 -13.94
CA ARG A 278 11.14 21.61 -13.14
C ARG A 278 12.28 21.29 -14.10
N ASP A 279 13.28 22.15 -14.12
CA ASP A 279 14.53 21.88 -14.81
C ASP A 279 15.35 20.85 -14.04
N ILE A 280 15.98 19.95 -14.79
CA ILE A 280 16.90 18.97 -14.24
C ILE A 280 18.29 19.60 -14.22
N ASP A 281 18.82 19.76 -13.01
CA ASP A 281 20.24 20.06 -12.84
C ASP A 281 21.06 18.79 -13.14
N MET A 282 21.70 18.78 -14.30
CA MET A 282 22.53 17.65 -14.72
C MET A 282 23.76 17.47 -13.82
N ASP A 283 24.31 18.53 -13.24
CA ASP A 283 25.50 18.43 -12.39
C ASP A 283 25.15 17.79 -11.04
N GLU A 284 23.97 18.09 -10.49
CA GLU A 284 23.44 17.37 -9.31
C GLU A 284 23.24 15.88 -9.59
N ILE A 285 22.65 15.51 -10.74
CA ILE A 285 22.43 14.11 -11.10
C ILE A 285 23.77 13.37 -11.30
N ILE A 286 24.76 14.01 -11.92
CA ILE A 286 26.10 13.42 -12.08
C ILE A 286 26.73 13.20 -10.71
N GLN A 287 26.67 14.18 -9.82
CA GLN A 287 27.21 14.06 -8.47
C GLN A 287 26.52 12.95 -7.68
N GLU A 288 25.20 12.80 -7.80
CA GLU A 288 24.46 11.70 -7.16
C GLU A 288 24.92 10.34 -7.70
N VAL A 289 25.06 10.20 -9.02
CA VAL A 289 25.57 8.97 -9.67
C VAL A 289 26.99 8.65 -9.22
N GLU A 290 27.89 9.63 -9.18
CA GLU A 290 29.28 9.45 -8.73
C GLU A 290 29.36 9.01 -7.27
N ASN A 291 28.49 9.55 -6.41
CA ASN A 291 28.49 9.26 -4.98
C ASN A 291 27.85 7.91 -4.66
N LYS A 292 26.77 7.55 -5.36
CA LYS A 292 25.92 6.40 -5.00
C LYS A 292 26.23 5.15 -5.80
N MET A 293 26.86 5.25 -6.95
CA MET A 293 27.12 4.09 -7.79
C MET A 293 28.60 3.73 -7.79
N ARG A 294 28.90 2.44 -7.69
CA ARG A 294 30.24 1.91 -7.93
C ARG A 294 30.20 0.70 -8.84
N VAL A 295 31.16 0.61 -9.75
CA VAL A 295 31.27 -0.55 -10.64
C VAL A 295 31.73 -1.76 -9.82
N SER A 296 31.05 -2.89 -10.01
CA SER A 296 31.49 -4.17 -9.48
C SER A 296 32.90 -4.47 -10.00
N ARG A 297 33.88 -4.48 -9.09
CA ARG A 297 35.19 -5.02 -9.39
C ARG A 297 35.06 -6.53 -9.27
N PHE A 298 35.06 -7.22 -10.40
CA PHE A 298 35.27 -8.67 -10.42
C PHE A 298 36.54 -9.02 -9.64
#